data_AF-A0A1Q6FXW9-F1
#
_entry.id   AF-A0A1Q6FXW9-F1
#
_cell.length_a   1.000
_cell.length_b   1.000
_cell.length_c   1.000
_cell.angle_alpha   90.00
_cell.angle_beta   90.00
_cell.angle_gamma   90.00
#
_symmetry.space_group_name_H-M   'P 1'
#
loop_
_entity.id
_entity.type
_entity.pdbx_description
1 polymer ?
#
loop_
_entity_poly.entity_id
_entity_poly.type
_entity_poly.pdbx_seq_one_letter_code
_entity_poly.pdbx_strand_id
1 'polypeptide(L)'
;MNALSHKDRRVLIVGLGLIGGSYAQALSRAGYEVGGIARKRETIDYALSKGFIGEGTTEVTENFVGRYGTVVFALYPHVLVEWIRRYQGMLAPGTLITDVTGVKVSLLRSLAPILRKDVEFVPAHPMAGRECSGIENSDCSMFRDANFIVTPAEGNTPQAVAAVETLARDMGFRHISRLSPESHDEMIGFLSQLTHCIAVSLMACKESSHLVDYTGDSFRDLTRIARINEDMWCELFMDNRDELLSQMDLFLGKFTELREALRCGDEESMKAMMRLSTSRRALFDRQKEIEEGD
;
A
#
# COMPACT_ATOMS: atom_id res chain seq x y z
N MET A 1 -29.39 6.59 -5.72
CA MET A 1 -28.16 6.23 -6.43
C MET A 1 -28.13 7.03 -7.73
N ASN A 2 -27.39 8.13 -7.77
CA ASN A 2 -27.14 8.79 -9.06
C ASN A 2 -26.22 7.85 -9.85
N ALA A 3 -26.65 7.44 -11.04
CA ALA A 3 -25.79 6.71 -11.94
C ALA A 3 -24.54 7.56 -12.20
N LEU A 4 -23.37 7.01 -11.88
CA LEU A 4 -22.07 7.58 -12.26
C LEU A 4 -22.11 7.90 -13.76
N SER A 5 -21.59 9.07 -14.15
CA SER A 5 -21.55 9.42 -15.57
C SER A 5 -20.69 8.40 -16.33
N HIS A 6 -20.88 8.27 -17.65
CA HIS A 6 -20.07 7.38 -18.48
C HIS A 6 -18.56 7.66 -18.34
N LYS A 7 -18.17 8.90 -18.05
CA LYS A 7 -16.77 9.29 -17.81
C LYS A 7 -16.24 8.78 -16.47
N ASP A 8 -17.08 8.73 -15.44
CA ASP A 8 -16.70 8.29 -14.09
C ASP A 8 -16.47 6.76 -14.03
N ARG A 9 -16.98 6.01 -15.02
CA ARG A 9 -16.71 4.57 -15.17
C ARG A 9 -15.45 4.27 -15.99
N ARG A 10 -14.71 5.29 -16.43
CA ARG A 10 -13.41 5.14 -17.10
C ARG A 10 -12.28 5.37 -16.12
N VAL A 11 -11.52 4.30 -15.86
CA VAL A 11 -10.39 4.33 -14.93
C VAL A 11 -9.09 4.07 -15.66
N LEU A 12 -8.11 4.94 -15.49
CA LEU A 12 -6.75 4.73 -15.95
C LEU A 12 -5.89 4.19 -14.81
N ILE A 13 -5.24 3.04 -15.02
CA ILE A 13 -4.21 2.54 -14.10
C ILE A 13 -2.83 2.90 -14.67
N VAL A 14 -2.07 3.70 -13.92
CA VAL A 14 -0.68 4.01 -14.26
C VAL A 14 0.23 3.12 -13.40
N GLY A 15 0.91 2.18 -14.04
CA GLY A 15 1.69 1.14 -13.38
C GLY A 15 0.92 -0.18 -13.28
N LEU A 16 1.18 -1.11 -14.20
CA LEU A 16 0.56 -2.43 -14.20
C LEU A 16 1.50 -3.47 -13.55
N GLY A 17 1.83 -3.27 -12.28
CA GLY A 17 2.53 -4.25 -11.44
C GLY A 17 1.56 -5.22 -10.75
N LEU A 18 2.00 -5.83 -9.64
CA LEU A 18 1.15 -6.69 -8.81
C LEU A 18 -0.15 -6.00 -8.41
N ILE A 19 -0.04 -4.85 -7.73
CA ILE A 19 -1.20 -4.10 -7.22
C ILE A 19 -1.99 -3.47 -8.36
N GLY A 20 -1.34 -2.74 -9.27
CA GLY A 20 -2.04 -2.09 -10.37
C GLY A 20 -2.76 -3.05 -11.32
N GLY A 21 -2.16 -4.21 -11.63
CA GLY A 21 -2.84 -5.27 -12.39
C GLY A 21 -4.00 -5.90 -11.63
N SER A 22 -3.91 -6.00 -10.29
CA SER A 22 -5.01 -6.48 -9.45
C SER A 22 -6.17 -5.48 -9.40
N TYR A 23 -5.87 -4.18 -9.35
CA TYR A 23 -6.87 -3.10 -9.51
C TYR A 23 -7.55 -3.20 -10.87
N ALA A 24 -6.77 -3.32 -11.94
CA ALA A 24 -7.28 -3.44 -13.30
C ALA A 24 -8.23 -4.64 -13.43
N GLN A 25 -7.82 -5.81 -12.94
CA GLN A 25 -8.64 -7.02 -12.89
C GLN A 25 -9.94 -6.81 -12.10
N ALA A 26 -9.87 -6.22 -10.90
CA ALA A 26 -11.03 -5.99 -10.04
C ALA A 26 -12.05 -5.05 -10.68
N LEU A 27 -11.58 -3.91 -11.20
CA LEU A 27 -12.42 -2.88 -11.80
C LEU A 27 -13.04 -3.34 -13.12
N SER A 28 -12.29 -4.05 -13.97
CA SER A 28 -12.87 -4.65 -15.18
C SER A 28 -13.98 -5.66 -14.85
N ARG A 29 -13.81 -6.48 -13.80
CA ARG A 29 -14.87 -7.38 -13.32
C ARG A 29 -16.10 -6.63 -12.79
N ALA A 30 -15.90 -5.47 -12.18
CA ALA A 30 -16.97 -4.58 -11.72
C ALA A 30 -17.62 -3.76 -12.86
N GLY A 31 -17.22 -3.98 -14.12
CA GLY A 31 -17.80 -3.35 -15.30
C GLY A 31 -17.29 -1.94 -15.60
N TYR A 32 -16.09 -1.60 -15.13
CA TYR A 32 -15.41 -0.36 -15.52
C TYR A 32 -14.71 -0.52 -16.87
N GLU A 33 -14.61 0.58 -17.62
CA GLU A 33 -13.73 0.71 -18.77
C GLU A 33 -12.32 1.05 -18.29
N VAL A 34 -11.44 0.05 -18.24
CA VAL A 34 -10.10 0.19 -17.66
C VAL A 34 -9.05 0.37 -18.76
N GLY A 35 -8.28 1.45 -18.66
CA GLY A 35 -7.06 1.68 -19.43
C GLY A 35 -5.81 1.41 -18.62
N GLY A 36 -4.71 1.07 -19.29
CA GLY A 36 -3.43 0.80 -18.63
C GLY A 36 -2.25 1.56 -19.23
N ILE A 37 -1.36 2.07 -18.37
CA ILE A 37 -0.03 2.54 -18.77
C ILE A 37 1.02 1.70 -18.05
N ALA A 38 1.97 1.16 -18.81
CA ALA A 38 3.10 0.43 -18.28
C ALA A 38 4.36 0.72 -19.10
N ARG A 39 5.55 0.52 -18.51
CA ARG A 39 6.83 0.77 -19.18
C ARG A 39 7.12 -0.23 -20.31
N LYS A 40 6.65 -1.46 -20.17
CA LYS A 40 6.96 -2.59 -21.04
C LYS A 40 5.74 -2.99 -21.85
N ARG A 41 5.93 -3.24 -23.14
CA ARG A 41 4.82 -3.62 -24.04
C ARG A 41 4.25 -4.97 -23.65
N GLU A 42 5.10 -5.89 -23.20
CA GLU A 42 4.75 -7.23 -22.75
C GLU A 42 3.77 -7.20 -21.57
N THR A 43 3.90 -6.22 -20.67
CA THR A 43 2.98 -6.02 -19.54
C THR A 43 1.58 -5.63 -20.02
N ILE A 44 1.50 -4.77 -21.04
CA ILE A 44 0.23 -4.34 -21.63
C ILE A 44 -0.43 -5.50 -22.37
N ASP A 45 0.35 -6.23 -23.18
CA ASP A 45 -0.16 -7.36 -23.94
C ASP A 45 -0.67 -8.48 -23.01
N TYR A 46 0.02 -8.72 -21.88
CA TYR A 46 -0.48 -9.62 -20.84
C TYR A 46 -1.82 -9.14 -20.29
N ALA A 47 -1.92 -7.86 -19.87
CA ALA A 47 -3.14 -7.29 -19.32
C ALA A 47 -4.34 -7.40 -20.28
N LEU A 48 -4.11 -7.12 -21.57
CA LEU A 48 -5.11 -7.27 -22.63
C LEU A 48 -5.52 -8.73 -22.81
N SER A 49 -4.55 -9.66 -22.88
CA SER A 49 -4.83 -11.09 -23.06
C SER A 49 -5.66 -11.70 -21.93
N LYS A 50 -5.54 -11.14 -20.71
CA LYS A 50 -6.29 -11.55 -19.52
C LYS A 50 -7.60 -10.77 -19.34
N GLY A 51 -7.87 -9.77 -20.19
CA GLY A 51 -9.03 -8.88 -20.04
C GLY A 51 -8.99 -8.00 -18.80
N PHE A 52 -7.79 -7.69 -18.28
CA PHE A 52 -7.61 -6.78 -17.13
C PHE A 52 -7.78 -5.32 -17.54
N ILE A 53 -7.54 -5.00 -18.82
CA ILE A 53 -7.73 -3.68 -19.40
C ILE A 53 -8.38 -3.84 -20.78
N GLY A 54 -9.11 -2.82 -21.23
CA GLY A 54 -9.64 -2.75 -22.59
C GLY A 54 -8.64 -2.17 -23.59
N GLU A 55 -7.74 -1.31 -23.13
CA GLU A 55 -6.69 -0.69 -23.94
C GLU A 55 -5.48 -0.30 -23.07
N GLY A 56 -4.29 -0.19 -23.67
CA GLY A 56 -3.11 0.27 -22.95
C GLY A 56 -1.99 0.77 -23.85
N THR A 57 -1.09 1.56 -23.28
CA THR A 57 0.00 2.23 -23.98
C THR A 57 1.29 2.29 -23.15
N THR A 58 2.44 2.32 -23.83
CA THR A 58 3.75 2.61 -23.22
C THR A 58 4.09 4.10 -23.27
N GLU A 59 3.32 4.89 -24.03
CA GLU A 59 3.53 6.33 -24.24
C GLU A 59 2.35 7.13 -23.71
N VAL A 60 2.65 8.19 -22.95
CA VAL A 60 1.65 9.09 -22.39
C VAL A 60 1.30 10.14 -23.45
N THR A 61 0.04 10.16 -23.88
CA THR A 61 -0.48 11.13 -24.84
C THR A 61 -1.77 11.75 -24.32
N GLU A 62 -2.04 12.99 -24.67
CA GLU A 62 -3.26 13.71 -24.28
C GLU A 62 -4.54 12.99 -24.71
N ASN A 63 -4.58 12.52 -25.97
CA ASN A 63 -5.70 11.75 -26.48
C ASN A 63 -5.96 10.46 -25.70
N PHE A 64 -4.92 9.84 -25.14
CA PHE A 64 -5.08 8.65 -24.32
C PHE A 64 -5.57 9.03 -22.92
N VAL A 65 -4.81 9.83 -22.17
CA VAL A 65 -5.06 10.07 -20.75
C VAL A 65 -6.27 10.98 -20.49
N GLY A 66 -6.59 11.90 -21.40
CA GLY A 66 -7.71 12.84 -21.23
C GLY A 66 -9.10 12.20 -21.28
N ARG A 67 -9.20 10.91 -21.64
CA ARG A 67 -10.47 10.16 -21.72
C ARG A 67 -10.95 9.58 -20.40
N TYR A 68 -10.10 9.55 -19.37
CA TYR A 68 -10.41 8.90 -18.09
C TYR A 68 -10.85 9.91 -17.04
N GLY A 69 -11.93 9.61 -16.32
CA GLY A 69 -12.43 10.44 -15.22
C GLY A 69 -11.65 10.20 -13.91
N THR A 70 -11.09 9.00 -13.77
CA THR A 70 -10.31 8.59 -12.59
C THR A 70 -8.95 8.03 -13.02
N VAL A 71 -7.89 8.45 -12.34
CA VAL A 71 -6.53 7.95 -12.52
C VAL A 71 -6.04 7.33 -11.21
N VAL A 72 -5.61 6.07 -11.26
CA VAL A 72 -5.00 5.36 -10.13
C VAL A 72 -3.52 5.17 -10.39
N PHE A 73 -2.68 5.69 -9.49
CA PHE A 73 -1.25 5.49 -9.53
C PHE A 73 -0.83 4.28 -8.71
N ALA A 74 -0.37 3.24 -9.41
CA ALA A 74 0.30 2.08 -8.84
C ALA A 74 1.80 2.12 -9.15
N LEU A 75 2.43 3.20 -8.70
CA LEU A 75 3.84 3.54 -8.91
C LEU A 75 4.54 3.75 -7.57
N TYR A 76 5.87 3.75 -7.59
CA TYR A 76 6.66 4.25 -6.47
C TYR A 76 6.43 5.76 -6.27
N PRO A 77 6.49 6.27 -5.03
CA PRO A 77 6.19 7.67 -4.72
C PRO A 77 6.91 8.69 -5.63
N HIS A 78 8.23 8.57 -5.81
CA HIS A 78 9.00 9.48 -6.65
C HIS A 78 8.59 9.42 -8.13
N VAL A 79 8.23 8.23 -8.63
CA VAL A 79 7.79 8.04 -10.02
C VAL A 79 6.42 8.67 -10.23
N LEU A 80 5.52 8.56 -9.24
CA LEU A 80 4.21 9.23 -9.25
C LEU A 80 4.39 10.75 -9.34
N VAL A 81 5.21 11.33 -8.45
CA VAL A 81 5.46 12.78 -8.42
C VAL A 81 6.02 13.26 -9.76
N GLU A 82 6.99 12.54 -10.32
CA GLU A 82 7.56 12.89 -11.63
C GLU A 82 6.54 12.74 -12.77
N TRP A 83 5.68 11.71 -12.72
CA TRP A 83 4.61 11.54 -13.69
C TRP A 83 3.65 12.73 -13.65
N ILE A 84 3.21 13.15 -12.46
CA ILE A 84 2.32 14.31 -12.29
C ILE A 84 3.00 15.57 -12.82
N ARG A 85 4.27 15.81 -12.44
CA ARG A 85 5.05 16.96 -12.92
C ARG A 85 5.07 17.05 -14.45
N ARG A 86 5.25 15.91 -15.13
CA ARG A 86 5.44 15.85 -16.57
C ARG A 86 4.14 15.83 -17.37
N TYR A 87 3.10 15.17 -16.86
CA TYR A 87 1.94 14.79 -17.68
C TYR A 87 0.59 15.31 -17.18
N GLN A 88 0.48 15.88 -15.98
CA GLN A 88 -0.83 16.29 -15.45
C GLN A 88 -1.58 17.31 -16.34
N GLY A 89 -0.86 18.10 -17.15
CA GLY A 89 -1.46 19.05 -18.09
C GLY A 89 -2.34 18.38 -19.16
N MET A 90 -2.11 17.09 -19.43
CA MET A 90 -2.86 16.29 -20.38
C MET A 90 -4.14 15.66 -19.79
N LEU A 91 -4.30 15.71 -18.46
CA LEU A 91 -5.50 15.22 -17.79
C LEU A 91 -6.68 16.17 -18.04
N ALA A 92 -7.88 15.61 -18.18
CA ALA A 92 -9.08 16.43 -18.30
C ALA A 92 -9.35 17.23 -17.00
N PRO A 93 -9.98 18.41 -17.07
CA PRO A 93 -10.47 19.10 -15.89
C PRO A 93 -11.45 18.21 -15.10
N GLY A 94 -11.38 18.29 -13.78
CA GLY A 94 -12.19 17.49 -12.85
C GLY A 94 -11.76 16.03 -12.71
N THR A 95 -10.59 15.65 -13.23
CA THR A 95 -10.07 14.28 -13.07
C THR A 95 -9.83 13.98 -11.58
N LEU A 96 -10.38 12.88 -11.09
CA LEU A 96 -10.06 12.33 -9.78
C LEU A 96 -8.76 11.53 -9.87
N ILE A 97 -7.84 11.79 -8.96
CA ILE A 97 -6.57 11.08 -8.88
C ILE A 97 -6.49 10.39 -7.52
N THR A 98 -6.07 9.13 -7.51
CA THR A 98 -5.75 8.39 -6.30
C THR A 98 -4.52 7.52 -6.53
N ASP A 99 -4.03 6.85 -5.50
CA ASP A 99 -2.81 6.06 -5.53
C ASP A 99 -2.92 4.83 -4.63
N VAL A 100 -1.83 4.08 -4.54
CA VAL A 100 -1.73 2.86 -3.71
C VAL A 100 -0.49 2.87 -2.82
N THR A 101 0.23 3.99 -2.73
CA THR A 101 1.55 4.06 -2.08
C THR A 101 1.45 3.76 -0.59
N GLY A 102 2.58 3.42 0.04
CA GLY A 102 2.63 3.10 1.47
C GLY A 102 2.87 4.29 2.39
N VAL A 103 3.03 5.51 1.87
CA VAL A 103 3.42 6.73 2.63
C VAL A 103 2.63 7.94 2.12
N LYS A 104 2.17 8.82 3.00
CA LYS A 104 1.20 9.86 2.63
C LYS A 104 1.72 11.27 2.83
N VAL A 105 2.36 11.55 3.96
CA VAL A 105 2.78 12.91 4.33
C VAL A 105 3.83 13.45 3.36
N SER A 106 4.88 12.67 3.08
CA SER A 106 5.93 13.03 2.13
C SER A 106 5.39 13.22 0.71
N LEU A 107 4.54 12.28 0.27
CA LEU A 107 3.93 12.29 -1.06
C LEU A 107 3.07 13.54 -1.27
N LEU A 108 2.17 13.83 -0.31
CA LEU A 108 1.33 15.02 -0.35
C LEU A 108 2.16 16.30 -0.36
N ARG A 109 3.22 16.38 0.47
CA ARG A 109 4.14 17.52 0.49
C ARG A 109 4.81 17.74 -0.88
N SER A 110 5.19 16.66 -1.57
CA SER A 110 5.79 16.74 -2.90
C SER A 110 4.80 17.13 -4.00
N LEU A 111 3.54 16.71 -3.88
CA LEU A 111 2.49 17.00 -4.87
C LEU A 111 1.88 18.39 -4.70
N ALA A 112 1.73 18.88 -3.47
CA ALA A 112 1.09 20.17 -3.15
C ALA A 112 1.55 21.37 -4.01
N PRO A 113 2.86 21.60 -4.28
CA PRO A 113 3.30 22.74 -5.08
C PRO A 113 3.08 22.58 -6.59
N ILE A 114 2.84 21.36 -7.09
CA ILE A 114 2.77 21.08 -8.52
C ILE A 114 1.38 20.68 -9.00
N LEU A 115 0.50 20.21 -8.11
CA LEU A 115 -0.81 19.70 -8.50
C LEU A 115 -1.72 20.83 -9.01
N ARG A 116 -2.32 20.62 -10.18
CA ARG A 116 -3.29 21.54 -10.79
C ARG A 116 -4.54 21.67 -9.91
N LYS A 117 -5.13 22.87 -9.85
CA LYS A 117 -6.25 23.19 -8.95
C LYS A 117 -7.62 22.64 -9.38
N ASP A 118 -7.74 22.20 -10.62
CA ASP A 118 -8.97 21.66 -11.20
C ASP A 118 -9.01 20.12 -11.18
N VAL A 119 -8.05 19.47 -10.53
CA VAL A 119 -8.02 18.03 -10.26
C VAL A 119 -7.95 17.80 -8.77
N GLU A 120 -8.47 16.68 -8.30
CA GLU A 120 -8.41 16.31 -6.89
C GLU A 120 -7.53 15.07 -6.72
N PHE A 121 -6.51 15.16 -5.87
CA PHE A 121 -5.73 14.01 -5.43
C PHE A 121 -6.26 13.55 -4.07
N VAL A 122 -6.86 12.36 -4.02
CA VAL A 122 -7.34 11.71 -2.81
C VAL A 122 -6.47 10.48 -2.57
N PRO A 123 -5.47 10.56 -1.68
CA PRO A 123 -4.57 9.45 -1.48
C PRO A 123 -5.24 8.26 -0.81
N ALA A 124 -4.75 7.08 -1.14
CA ALA A 124 -5.23 5.83 -0.59
C ALA A 124 -4.10 4.80 -0.42
N HIS A 125 -4.37 3.78 0.40
CA HIS A 125 -3.47 2.67 0.61
C HIS A 125 -4.27 1.38 0.77
N PRO A 126 -4.26 0.49 -0.24
CA PRO A 126 -4.71 -0.88 -0.04
C PRO A 126 -3.66 -1.63 0.79
N MET A 127 -4.03 -2.07 1.99
CA MET A 127 -3.20 -2.94 2.85
C MET A 127 -3.22 -4.38 2.34
N ALA A 128 -2.83 -4.54 1.08
CA ALA A 128 -2.79 -5.78 0.35
C ALA A 128 -1.46 -5.87 -0.41
N GLY A 129 -0.98 -7.09 -0.61
CA GLY A 129 0.26 -7.32 -1.33
C GLY A 129 0.85 -8.68 -1.02
N ARG A 130 1.91 -9.01 -1.74
CA ARG A 130 2.70 -10.24 -1.59
C ARG A 130 4.16 -9.92 -1.83
N GLU A 131 5.06 -10.75 -1.33
CA GLU A 131 6.52 -10.61 -1.53
C GLU A 131 6.94 -11.09 -2.94
N CYS A 132 6.22 -10.65 -3.97
CA CYS A 132 6.46 -10.89 -5.39
C CYS A 132 6.15 -9.62 -6.20
N SER A 133 6.41 -9.64 -7.50
CA SER A 133 6.27 -8.48 -8.37
C SER A 133 5.76 -8.91 -9.74
N GLY A 134 5.34 -7.95 -10.57
CA GLY A 134 4.85 -8.23 -11.92
C GLY A 134 3.35 -8.49 -12.00
N ILE A 135 2.79 -8.21 -13.18
CA ILE A 135 1.36 -8.33 -13.49
C ILE A 135 0.88 -9.78 -13.52
N GLU A 136 1.80 -10.71 -13.81
CA GLU A 136 1.55 -12.14 -13.83
C GLU A 136 1.12 -12.67 -12.45
N ASN A 137 1.50 -11.96 -11.40
CA ASN A 137 1.15 -12.27 -10.02
C ASN A 137 -0.11 -11.52 -9.52
N SER A 138 -0.75 -10.71 -10.37
CA SER A 138 -1.96 -9.98 -10.00
C SER A 138 -3.12 -10.90 -9.64
N ASP A 139 -3.77 -10.60 -8.51
CA ASP A 139 -4.86 -11.38 -7.95
C ASP A 139 -5.77 -10.46 -7.12
N CYS A 140 -6.90 -10.06 -7.71
CA CYS A 140 -7.85 -9.19 -7.02
C CYS A 140 -8.58 -9.86 -5.84
N SER A 141 -8.47 -11.18 -5.66
CA SER A 141 -9.10 -11.86 -4.52
C SER A 141 -8.52 -11.38 -3.18
N MET A 142 -7.25 -10.95 -3.17
CA MET A 142 -6.57 -10.44 -1.97
C MET A 142 -7.20 -9.16 -1.40
N PHE A 143 -8.06 -8.47 -2.17
CA PHE A 143 -8.70 -7.24 -1.71
C PHE A 143 -9.85 -7.48 -0.75
N ARG A 144 -10.49 -8.66 -0.79
CA ARG A 144 -11.69 -8.93 -0.01
C ARG A 144 -11.49 -8.71 1.48
N ASP A 145 -10.40 -9.27 2.00
CA ASP A 145 -10.09 -9.32 3.43
C ASP A 145 -9.02 -8.28 3.79
N ALA A 146 -8.55 -7.50 2.82
CA ALA A 146 -7.60 -6.43 3.06
C ALA A 146 -8.30 -5.17 3.58
N ASN A 147 -7.55 -4.37 4.34
CA ASN A 147 -7.97 -3.02 4.69
C ASN A 147 -7.68 -2.07 3.52
N PHE A 148 -8.62 -1.16 3.23
CA PHE A 148 -8.42 -0.04 2.32
C PHE A 148 -8.50 1.25 3.12
N ILE A 149 -7.40 2.00 3.16
CA ILE A 149 -7.34 3.23 3.92
C ILE A 149 -7.39 4.40 2.95
N VAL A 150 -8.41 5.23 3.07
CA VAL A 150 -8.46 6.53 2.39
C VAL A 150 -7.83 7.56 3.32
N THR A 151 -6.99 8.44 2.79
CA THR A 151 -6.38 9.52 3.58
C THR A 151 -6.75 10.88 3.00
N PRO A 152 -7.96 11.41 3.30
CA PRO A 152 -8.38 12.71 2.80
C PRO A 152 -7.36 13.79 3.19
N ALA A 153 -6.92 14.56 2.21
CA ALA A 153 -6.05 15.72 2.40
C ALA A 153 -6.88 17.01 2.51
N GLU A 154 -6.24 18.07 3.00
CA GLU A 154 -6.84 19.39 3.04
C GLU A 154 -7.27 19.84 1.63
N GLY A 155 -8.52 20.29 1.50
CA GLY A 155 -9.10 20.73 0.23
C GLY A 155 -9.81 19.65 -0.58
N ASN A 156 -9.73 18.36 -0.20
CA ASN A 156 -10.54 17.34 -0.86
C ASN A 156 -12.03 17.54 -0.58
N THR A 157 -12.85 17.39 -1.63
CA THR A 157 -14.30 17.44 -1.50
C THR A 157 -14.84 16.14 -0.92
N PRO A 158 -15.96 16.17 -0.16
CA PRO A 158 -16.62 14.96 0.32
C PRO A 158 -16.99 14.00 -0.82
N GLN A 159 -17.28 14.53 -2.00
CA GLN A 159 -17.61 13.78 -3.20
C GLN A 159 -16.41 12.99 -3.74
N ALA A 160 -15.23 13.63 -3.83
CA ALA A 160 -14.00 12.96 -4.26
C ALA A 160 -13.60 11.83 -3.31
N VAL A 161 -13.69 12.06 -2.00
CA VAL A 161 -13.44 11.03 -0.99
C VAL A 161 -14.42 9.87 -1.13
N ALA A 162 -15.72 10.15 -1.26
CA ALA A 162 -16.74 9.12 -1.44
C ALA A 162 -16.57 8.33 -2.74
N ALA A 163 -16.03 8.95 -3.80
CA ALA A 163 -15.72 8.29 -5.05
C ALA A 163 -14.59 7.26 -4.89
N VAL A 164 -13.51 7.59 -4.17
CA VAL A 164 -12.43 6.62 -3.86
C VAL A 164 -12.93 5.48 -2.99
N GLU A 165 -13.78 5.76 -1.99
CA GLU A 165 -14.40 4.68 -1.21
C GLU A 165 -15.31 3.78 -2.05
N THR A 166 -16.03 4.36 -3.01
CA THR A 166 -16.88 3.58 -3.93
C THR A 166 -16.02 2.70 -4.83
N LEU A 167 -14.90 3.23 -5.34
CA LEU A 167 -13.91 2.45 -6.08
C LEU A 167 -13.41 1.25 -5.27
N ALA A 168 -13.10 1.46 -3.98
CA ALA A 168 -12.69 0.39 -3.08
C ALA A 168 -13.79 -0.67 -2.88
N ARG A 169 -15.05 -0.26 -2.64
CA ARG A 169 -16.18 -1.20 -2.51
C ARG A 169 -16.38 -2.02 -3.78
N ASP A 170 -16.30 -1.38 -4.94
CA ASP A 170 -16.50 -2.03 -6.23
C ASP A 170 -15.36 -3.01 -6.58
N MET A 171 -14.15 -2.77 -6.06
CA MET A 171 -13.05 -3.74 -6.11
C MET A 171 -13.19 -4.91 -5.12
N GLY A 172 -14.17 -4.83 -4.20
CA GLY A 172 -14.51 -5.90 -3.25
C GLY A 172 -13.92 -5.74 -1.85
N PHE A 173 -13.31 -4.60 -1.51
CA PHE A 173 -12.81 -4.36 -0.15
C PHE A 173 -13.97 -4.29 0.85
N ARG A 174 -13.91 -5.09 1.92
CA ARG A 174 -14.91 -5.09 3.01
C ARG A 174 -14.60 -4.05 4.09
N HIS A 175 -13.32 -3.79 4.32
CA HIS A 175 -12.85 -2.91 5.38
C HIS A 175 -12.31 -1.62 4.78
N ILE A 176 -13.10 -0.56 4.81
CA ILE A 176 -12.72 0.76 4.29
C ILE A 176 -12.74 1.75 5.46
N SER A 177 -11.60 2.40 5.68
CA SER A 177 -11.43 3.36 6.78
C SER A 177 -10.87 4.69 6.27
N ARG A 178 -11.00 5.72 7.09
CA ARG A 178 -10.41 7.03 6.86
C ARG A 178 -9.41 7.35 7.96
N LEU A 179 -8.22 7.78 7.60
CA LEU A 179 -7.21 8.29 8.52
C LEU A 179 -6.68 9.64 8.02
N SER A 180 -6.13 10.47 8.91
CA SER A 180 -5.30 11.58 8.44
C SER A 180 -4.00 11.03 7.83
N PRO A 181 -3.34 11.77 6.93
CA PRO A 181 -2.02 11.37 6.42
C PRO A 181 -1.00 11.04 7.52
N GLU A 182 -0.99 11.83 8.60
CA GLU A 182 -0.09 11.65 9.74
C GLU A 182 -0.43 10.38 10.53
N SER A 183 -1.72 10.18 10.83
CA SER A 183 -2.18 8.98 11.57
C SER A 183 -1.94 7.70 10.77
N HIS A 184 -2.06 7.79 9.44
CA HIS A 184 -1.71 6.68 8.54
C HIS A 184 -0.21 6.38 8.62
N ASP A 185 0.66 7.38 8.46
CA ASP A 185 2.10 7.18 8.42
C ASP A 185 2.67 6.71 9.79
N GLU A 186 2.11 7.17 10.91
CA GLU A 186 2.36 6.63 12.26
C GLU A 186 2.02 5.13 12.34
N MET A 187 0.80 4.79 11.94
CA MET A 187 0.34 3.41 11.96
C MET A 187 1.14 2.49 11.03
N ILE A 188 1.52 2.96 9.84
CA ILE A 188 2.37 2.21 8.91
C ILE A 188 3.79 2.06 9.45
N GLY A 189 4.33 3.10 10.10
CA GLY A 189 5.62 3.04 10.80
C GLY A 189 5.67 1.85 11.75
N PHE A 190 4.64 1.67 12.57
CA PHE A 190 4.57 0.61 13.57
C PHE A 190 4.17 -0.76 13.01
N LEU A 191 3.04 -0.85 12.28
CA LEU A 191 2.46 -2.13 11.86
C LEU A 191 3.17 -2.77 10.66
N SER A 192 3.95 -2.00 9.90
CA SER A 192 4.57 -2.47 8.66
C SER A 192 6.06 -2.18 8.60
N GLN A 193 6.49 -0.92 8.65
CA GLN A 193 7.89 -0.58 8.37
C GLN A 193 8.83 -1.12 9.46
N LEU A 194 8.51 -0.91 10.73
CA LEU A 194 9.29 -1.42 11.85
C LEU A 194 9.42 -2.96 11.80
N THR A 195 8.35 -3.68 11.43
CA THR A 195 8.39 -5.15 11.37
C THR A 195 9.35 -5.64 10.29
N HIS A 196 9.38 -4.98 9.12
CA HIS A 196 10.38 -5.25 8.08
C HIS A 196 11.79 -4.90 8.54
N CYS A 197 12.01 -3.77 9.21
CA CYS A 197 13.32 -3.41 9.74
C CYS A 197 13.85 -4.45 10.75
N ILE A 198 12.98 -4.98 11.62
CA ILE A 198 13.33 -6.05 12.57
C ILE A 198 13.71 -7.32 11.81
N ALA A 199 12.91 -7.74 10.83
CA ALA A 199 13.17 -8.94 10.05
C ALA A 199 14.49 -8.86 9.27
N VAL A 200 14.75 -7.73 8.60
CA VAL A 200 16.01 -7.48 7.88
C VAL A 200 17.19 -7.47 8.84
N SER A 201 17.08 -6.76 9.97
CA SER A 201 18.16 -6.68 10.96
C SER A 201 18.46 -8.04 11.59
N LEU A 202 17.44 -8.87 11.85
CA LEU A 202 17.61 -10.23 12.36
C LEU A 202 18.36 -11.12 11.35
N MET A 203 18.06 -11.00 10.06
CA MET A 203 18.77 -11.73 9.01
C MET A 203 20.21 -11.24 8.82
N ALA A 204 20.45 -9.94 9.02
CA ALA A 204 21.76 -9.32 8.80
C ALA A 204 22.70 -9.39 10.01
N CYS A 205 22.19 -9.59 11.23
CA CYS A 205 23.01 -9.50 12.45
C CYS A 205 23.97 -10.69 12.65
N LYS A 206 23.76 -11.81 11.94
CA LYS A 206 24.58 -13.01 12.06
C LYS A 206 24.62 -13.79 10.75
N GLU A 207 25.80 -14.29 10.40
CA GLU A 207 25.94 -15.30 9.34
C GLU A 207 25.13 -16.56 9.70
N SER A 208 24.08 -16.83 8.93
CA SER A 208 23.05 -17.81 9.26
C SER A 208 22.88 -18.91 8.21
N SER A 209 23.69 -18.93 7.15
CA SER A 209 23.60 -19.96 6.08
C SER A 209 23.73 -21.39 6.60
N HIS A 210 24.60 -21.63 7.58
CA HIS A 210 24.78 -22.94 8.23
C HIS A 210 23.67 -23.29 9.23
N LEU A 211 22.78 -22.35 9.55
CA LEU A 211 21.70 -22.53 10.52
C LEU A 211 20.39 -23.01 9.89
N VAL A 212 20.31 -23.06 8.56
CA VAL A 212 19.09 -23.42 7.79
C VAL A 212 18.50 -24.75 8.26
N ASP A 213 19.34 -25.75 8.52
CA ASP A 213 18.95 -27.10 8.94
C ASP A 213 18.41 -27.16 10.39
N TYR A 214 18.59 -26.11 11.18
CA TYR A 214 18.19 -26.03 12.59
C TYR A 214 17.05 -25.04 12.83
N THR A 215 16.45 -24.49 11.76
CA THR A 215 15.37 -23.50 11.87
C THR A 215 14.05 -24.12 12.33
N GLY A 216 13.35 -23.43 13.22
CA GLY A 216 11.95 -23.69 13.56
C GLY A 216 11.03 -22.59 13.03
N ASP A 217 9.72 -22.78 13.24
CA ASP A 217 8.68 -21.89 12.68
C ASP A 217 8.80 -20.45 13.17
N SER A 218 9.19 -20.21 14.43
CA SER A 218 9.34 -18.85 14.96
C SER A 218 10.36 -18.00 14.19
N PHE A 219 11.48 -18.60 13.77
CA PHE A 219 12.45 -17.90 12.94
C PHE A 219 11.88 -17.63 11.55
N ARG A 220 11.29 -18.66 10.92
CA ARG A 220 10.70 -18.57 9.58
C ARG A 220 9.60 -17.53 9.50
N ASP A 221 8.73 -17.45 10.50
CA ASP A 221 7.63 -16.50 10.56
C ASP A 221 8.13 -15.06 10.70
N LEU A 222 9.08 -14.82 11.62
CA LEU A 222 9.67 -13.50 11.81
C LEU A 222 10.46 -13.02 10.59
N THR A 223 11.12 -13.93 9.87
CA THR A 223 11.96 -13.58 8.71
C THR A 223 11.26 -13.73 7.37
N ARG A 224 9.98 -14.14 7.35
CA ARG A 224 9.19 -14.31 6.11
C ARG A 224 9.18 -13.02 5.28
N ILE A 225 9.02 -11.89 5.97
CA ILE A 225 8.98 -10.55 5.39
C ILE A 225 10.37 -9.94 5.18
N ALA A 226 11.47 -10.68 5.38
CA ALA A 226 12.81 -10.18 5.08
C ALA A 226 13.13 -10.22 3.57
N ARG A 227 12.36 -10.98 2.77
CA ARG A 227 12.48 -10.99 1.31
C ARG A 227 11.77 -9.77 0.70
N ILE A 228 12.44 -8.63 0.76
CA ILE A 228 11.90 -7.33 0.36
C ILE A 228 12.58 -6.76 -0.88
N ASN A 229 11.87 -5.91 -1.61
CA ASN A 229 12.42 -5.11 -2.69
C ASN A 229 13.19 -3.91 -2.10
N GLU A 230 14.50 -3.92 -2.25
CA GLU A 230 15.42 -2.94 -1.67
C GLU A 230 15.15 -1.52 -2.15
N ASP A 231 14.89 -1.32 -3.45
CA ASP A 231 14.67 0.02 -4.02
C ASP A 231 13.39 0.65 -3.44
N MET A 232 12.29 -0.10 -3.46
CA MET A 232 10.99 0.35 -2.96
C MET A 232 11.03 0.60 -1.45
N TRP A 233 11.55 -0.35 -0.67
CA TRP A 233 11.50 -0.23 0.79
C TRP A 233 12.46 0.83 1.32
N CYS A 234 13.63 1.01 0.72
CA CYS A 234 14.51 2.13 1.07
C CYS A 234 13.82 3.48 0.85
N GLU A 235 13.11 3.65 -0.26
CA GLU A 235 12.32 4.86 -0.51
C GLU A 235 11.23 5.05 0.55
N LEU A 236 10.41 4.02 0.82
CA LEU A 236 9.33 4.11 1.82
C LEU A 236 9.84 4.39 3.23
N PHE A 237 10.98 3.81 3.62
CA PHE A 237 11.62 4.10 4.91
C PHE A 237 12.11 5.54 4.99
N MET A 238 12.72 6.06 3.92
CA MET A 238 13.21 7.44 3.89
C MET A 238 12.07 8.46 3.88
N ASP A 239 10.98 8.15 3.17
CA ASP A 239 9.79 8.99 3.08
C ASP A 239 9.02 9.08 4.41
N ASN A 240 9.13 8.06 5.27
CA ASN A 240 8.52 8.04 6.61
C ASN A 240 9.58 8.03 7.74
N ARG A 241 10.78 8.55 7.48
CA ARG A 241 11.96 8.36 8.33
C ARG A 241 11.73 8.75 9.78
N ASP A 242 11.19 9.95 10.02
CA ASP A 242 11.11 10.50 11.37
C ASP A 242 10.15 9.67 12.25
N GLU A 243 9.04 9.21 11.65
CA GLU A 243 8.09 8.33 12.30
C GLU A 243 8.67 6.93 12.52
N LEU A 244 9.30 6.35 11.49
CA LEU A 244 9.96 5.06 11.60
C LEU A 244 11.03 5.04 12.70
N LEU A 245 11.83 6.10 12.83
CA LEU A 245 12.81 6.25 13.91
C LEU A 245 12.14 6.28 15.29
N SER A 246 11.04 7.03 15.44
CA SER A 246 10.24 7.04 16.68
C SER A 246 9.78 5.63 17.07
N GLN A 247 9.27 4.86 16.09
CA GLN A 247 8.83 3.47 16.31
C GLN A 247 10.00 2.53 16.64
N MET A 248 11.16 2.73 16.02
CA MET A 248 12.40 2.01 16.37
C MET A 248 12.83 2.29 17.81
N ASP A 249 12.80 3.54 18.26
CA ASP A 249 13.19 3.90 19.63
C ASP A 249 12.25 3.28 20.67
N LEU A 250 10.93 3.25 20.40
CA LEU A 250 9.96 2.56 21.25
C LEU A 250 10.26 1.06 21.37
N PHE A 251 10.58 0.41 20.25
CA PHE A 251 10.95 -1.00 20.23
C PHE A 251 12.27 -1.25 20.97
N LEU A 252 13.31 -0.44 20.72
CA LEU A 252 14.61 -0.54 21.38
C LEU A 252 14.50 -0.37 22.89
N GLY A 253 13.62 0.52 23.36
CA GLY A 253 13.29 0.66 24.77
C GLY A 253 12.80 -0.66 25.39
N LYS A 254 11.79 -1.29 24.77
CA LYS A 254 11.27 -2.59 25.25
C LYS A 254 12.24 -3.74 25.11
N PHE A 255 13.04 -3.77 24.05
CA PHE A 255 14.08 -4.77 23.88
C PHE A 255 15.18 -4.63 24.95
N THR A 256 15.55 -3.38 25.29
CA THR A 256 16.51 -3.09 26.36
C THR A 256 15.96 -3.49 27.73
N GLU A 257 14.69 -3.19 28.04
CA GLU A 257 14.04 -3.65 29.27
C GLU A 257 14.12 -5.19 29.41
N LEU A 258 13.81 -5.93 28.34
CA LEU A 258 13.90 -7.40 28.34
C LEU A 258 15.33 -7.89 28.55
N ARG A 259 16.31 -7.26 27.89
CA ARG A 259 17.73 -7.58 28.04
C ARG A 259 18.20 -7.38 29.48
N GLU A 260 17.80 -6.28 30.12
CA GLU A 260 18.19 -5.99 31.50
C GLU A 260 17.52 -6.95 32.49
N ALA A 261 16.25 -7.31 32.29
CA ALA A 261 15.59 -8.32 33.09
C ALA A 261 16.31 -9.68 33.00
N LEU A 262 16.73 -10.09 31.80
CA LEU A 262 17.56 -11.28 31.58
C LEU A 262 18.91 -11.19 32.30
N ARG A 263 19.60 -10.05 32.16
CA ARG A 263 20.92 -9.82 32.79
C ARG A 263 20.85 -9.91 34.31
N CYS A 264 19.77 -9.42 34.92
CA CYS A 264 19.58 -9.40 36.36
C CYS A 264 18.90 -10.66 36.92
N GLY A 265 18.44 -11.58 36.06
CA GLY A 265 17.63 -12.73 36.49
C GLY A 265 16.25 -12.33 37.04
N ASP A 266 15.70 -11.20 36.62
CA ASP A 266 14.38 -10.71 37.05
C ASP A 266 13.27 -11.45 36.29
N GLU A 267 12.89 -12.61 36.82
CA GLU A 267 11.84 -13.45 36.25
C GLU A 267 10.48 -12.78 36.17
N GLU A 268 10.10 -11.97 37.17
CA GLU A 268 8.77 -11.37 37.19
C GLU A 268 8.63 -10.27 36.16
N SER A 269 9.66 -9.46 35.91
CA SER A 269 9.66 -8.50 34.81
C SER A 269 9.53 -9.19 33.45
N MET A 270 10.23 -10.31 33.23
CA MET A 270 10.09 -11.10 32.00
C MET A 270 8.67 -11.66 31.84
N LYS A 271 8.11 -12.30 32.89
CA LYS A 271 6.74 -12.84 32.86
C LYS A 271 5.70 -11.75 32.66
N ALA A 272 5.88 -10.57 33.26
CA ALA A 272 4.99 -9.43 33.08
C ALA A 272 4.97 -8.96 31.61
N MET A 273 6.14 -8.86 30.97
CA MET A 273 6.24 -8.51 29.55
C MET A 273 5.59 -9.56 28.65
N MET A 274 5.78 -10.86 28.95
CA MET A 274 5.13 -11.95 28.21
C MET A 274 3.60 -11.90 28.33
N ARG A 275 3.06 -11.70 29.55
CA ARG A 275 1.61 -11.55 29.78
C ARG A 275 1.04 -10.37 29.01
N LEU A 276 1.75 -9.23 29.00
CA LEU A 276 1.35 -8.05 28.23
C LEU A 276 1.35 -8.34 26.72
N SER A 277 2.39 -9.00 26.21
CA SER A 277 2.50 -9.42 24.81
C SER A 277 1.33 -10.33 24.41
N THR A 278 1.06 -11.39 25.19
CA THR A 278 -0.05 -12.33 24.94
C THR A 278 -1.41 -11.61 24.94
N SER A 279 -1.64 -10.73 25.91
CA SER A 279 -2.90 -9.97 26.01
C SER A 279 -3.13 -9.09 24.78
N ARG A 280 -2.08 -8.39 24.32
CA ARG A 280 -2.16 -7.56 23.10
C ARG A 280 -2.33 -8.40 21.84
N ARG A 281 -1.64 -9.54 21.74
CA ARG A 281 -1.73 -10.43 20.57
C ARG A 281 -3.14 -11.01 20.38
N ALA A 282 -3.83 -11.35 21.47
CA ALA A 282 -5.19 -11.87 21.45
C ALA A 282 -6.24 -10.90 20.84
N LEU A 283 -5.90 -9.62 20.63
CA LEU A 283 -6.76 -8.67 19.91
C LEU A 283 -6.69 -8.88 18.38
N PHE A 284 -5.54 -9.32 17.87
CA PHE A 284 -5.32 -9.59 16.45
C PHE A 284 -5.88 -10.95 16.03
N ASP A 285 -5.94 -11.91 16.96
CA ASP A 285 -6.49 -13.24 16.68
C ASP A 285 -8.04 -13.19 16.59
N ARG A 286 -8.69 -12.33 17.40
CA ARG A 286 -10.15 -12.11 17.34
C ARG A 286 -10.61 -11.48 16.03
N GLN A 287 -9.79 -10.65 15.38
CA GLN A 287 -10.11 -10.14 14.04
C GLN A 287 -10.17 -11.29 13.03
N LYS A 288 -9.21 -12.23 13.09
CA LYS A 288 -9.18 -13.42 12.24
C LYS A 288 -10.38 -14.35 12.43
N GLU A 289 -10.80 -14.60 13.67
CA GLU A 289 -11.95 -15.46 13.95
C GLU A 289 -13.28 -14.87 13.48
N ILE A 290 -13.41 -13.53 13.51
CA ILE A 290 -14.57 -12.82 12.94
C ILE A 290 -14.54 -12.89 11.40
N GLU A 291 -13.35 -12.79 10.79
CA GLU A 291 -13.16 -12.86 9.35
C GLU A 291 -13.38 -14.29 8.77
N GLU A 292 -13.06 -15.34 9.53
CA GLU A 292 -13.22 -16.75 9.11
C GLU A 292 -14.60 -17.36 9.48
N GLY A 293 -15.42 -16.64 10.27
CA GLY A 293 -16.71 -17.10 10.81
C GLY A 293 -17.98 -16.69 10.05
N ASP A 294 -17.84 -15.92 8.96
CA ASP A 294 -18.92 -15.46 8.05
C ASP A 294 -18.81 -16.09 6.64
#